data_AF-A0A0N0TQN3-F1
#
_entry.id   AF-A0A0N0TQN3-F1
#
_cell.length_a   1.000
_cell.length_b   1.000
_cell.length_c   1.000
_cell.angle_alpha   90.00
_cell.angle_beta   90.00
_cell.angle_gamma   90.00
#
_symmetry.space_group_name_H-M   'P 1'
#
loop_
_entity.id
_entity.type
_entity.pdbx_description
1 polymer ?
#
loop_
_entity_poly.entity_id
_entity_poly.type
_entity_poly.pdbx_seq_one_letter_code
_entity_poly.pdbx_strand_id
1 'polypeptide(L)'
;MATKHVVGTIMKYQHRKSAVLETGLTLDGEEAVRIARIDPTRPKPADRARAVEVETSVGVYWVRLDHVSVVRAADVVHTWTITGKLNRAQLNAVRKELDKVSR
;
A
#
# COMPACT_ATOMS: atom_id res chain seq x y z
N MET A 1 0.10 14.23 18.11
CA MET A 1 -0.01 14.61 16.69
C MET A 1 -0.82 13.53 15.99
N ALA A 2 -1.88 13.90 15.27
CA ALA A 2 -2.80 12.94 14.68
C ALA A 2 -2.13 12.23 13.51
N THR A 3 -2.06 10.90 13.56
CA THR A 3 -1.67 10.03 12.45
C THR A 3 -2.57 10.33 11.25
N LYS A 4 -2.08 11.14 10.31
CA LYS A 4 -2.85 11.54 9.12
C LYS A 4 -3.14 10.36 8.19
N HIS A 5 -2.37 9.28 8.33
CA HIS A 5 -2.49 8.09 7.48
C HIS A 5 -3.16 6.95 8.22
N VAL A 6 -4.11 6.31 7.56
CA VAL A 6 -4.83 5.13 8.06
C VAL A 6 -4.37 3.91 7.26
N VAL A 7 -4.04 2.82 7.97
CA VAL A 7 -3.69 1.55 7.34
C VAL A 7 -4.83 1.08 6.42
N GLY A 8 -4.46 0.61 5.22
CA GLY A 8 -5.35 0.18 4.16
C GLY A 8 -5.85 1.29 3.27
N THR A 9 -5.56 2.55 3.59
CA THR A 9 -5.89 3.65 2.69
C THR A 9 -4.99 3.60 1.46
N ILE A 10 -5.59 3.77 0.30
CA ILE A 10 -4.87 3.94 -0.96
C ILE A 10 -4.57 5.44 -1.12
N MET A 11 -3.30 5.75 -1.29
CA MET A 11 -2.75 7.09 -1.38
C MET A 11 -1.88 7.22 -2.64
N LYS A 12 -1.33 8.41 -2.90
CA LYS A 12 -0.40 8.68 -3.99
C LYS A 12 1.00 8.90 -3.42
N TYR A 13 1.98 8.23 -4.01
CA TYR A 13 3.40 8.45 -3.76
C TYR A 13 4.12 8.47 -5.10
N GLN A 14 4.94 9.51 -5.37
CA GLN A 14 5.67 9.68 -6.64
C GLN A 14 4.81 9.43 -7.89
N HIS A 15 3.65 10.09 -7.98
CA HIS A 15 2.70 9.93 -9.08
C HIS A 15 2.02 8.55 -9.23
N ARG A 16 2.27 7.60 -8.34
CA ARG A 16 1.70 6.24 -8.38
C ARG A 16 0.77 5.98 -7.19
N LYS A 17 -0.24 5.12 -7.39
CA LYS A 17 -1.12 4.65 -6.31
C LYS A 17 -0.37 3.67 -5.41
N SER A 18 -0.52 3.80 -4.10
CA SER A 18 0.11 2.93 -3.11
C SER A 18 -0.82 2.70 -1.92
N ALA A 19 -0.82 1.50 -1.36
CA ALA A 19 -1.55 1.16 -0.14
C ALA A 19 -0.66 1.39 1.08
N VAL A 20 -1.18 2.05 2.11
CA VAL A 20 -0.53 2.14 3.42
C VAL A 20 -0.68 0.80 4.14
N LEU A 21 0.43 0.12 4.40
CA LEU A 21 0.45 -1.19 5.06
C LEU A 21 0.68 -1.08 6.57
N GLU A 22 1.46 -0.07 6.96
CA GLU A 22 1.90 0.17 8.33
C GLU A 22 2.14 1.66 8.57
N THR A 23 1.89 2.09 9.81
CA THR A 23 1.99 3.47 10.28
C THR A 23 2.71 3.49 11.63
N GLY A 24 3.16 4.66 12.10
CA GLY A 24 3.89 4.77 13.36
C GLY A 24 5.36 4.36 13.25
N LEU A 25 5.88 4.36 12.02
CA LEU A 25 7.30 4.20 11.76
C LEU A 25 7.98 5.57 11.85
N THR A 26 9.31 5.56 11.99
CA THR A 26 10.13 6.76 11.95
C THR A 26 11.23 6.58 10.90
N LEU A 27 11.45 7.60 10.07
CA LEU A 27 12.53 7.66 9.09
C LEU A 27 13.22 9.01 9.25
N ASP A 28 14.53 9.02 9.54
CA ASP A 28 15.33 10.24 9.79
C ASP A 28 14.74 11.17 10.88
N GLY A 29 14.08 10.61 11.89
CA GLY A 29 13.44 11.39 12.97
C GLY A 29 12.05 11.94 12.61
N GLU A 30 11.55 11.69 11.41
CA GLU A 30 10.22 12.10 10.94
C GLU A 30 9.24 10.92 10.90
N GLU A 31 7.94 11.22 11.00
CA GLU A 31 6.88 10.21 10.86
C GLU A 31 6.96 9.55 9.47
N ALA A 32 6.94 8.22 9.47
CA ALA A 32 7.04 7.40 8.28
C ALA A 32 5.92 6.37 8.20
N VAL A 33 5.67 5.92 6.98
CA VAL A 33 4.69 4.89 6.66
C VAL A 33 5.31 3.85 5.74
N ARG A 34 4.91 2.59 5.92
CA ARG A 34 5.24 1.53 4.97
C ARG A 34 4.13 1.48 3.94
N ILE A 35 4.51 1.60 2.67
CA ILE A 35 3.59 1.55 1.54
C ILE A 35 3.96 0.41 0.60
N ALA A 36 2.96 -0.10 -0.11
CA ALA A 36 3.16 -0.98 -1.25
C ALA A 36 2.50 -0.37 -2.48
N ARG A 37 3.18 -0.44 -3.62
CA ARG A 37 2.61 0.06 -4.87
C ARG A 37 1.36 -0.73 -5.25
N ILE A 38 0.38 -0.02 -5.80
CA ILE A 38 -0.81 -0.61 -6.40
C ILE A 38 -0.76 -0.43 -7.92
N ASP A 39 -0.90 -1.55 -8.62
CA ASP A 39 -1.07 -1.58 -10.07
C ASP A 39 -2.56 -1.88 -10.41
N PRO A 40 -3.10 -1.30 -11.49
CA PRO A 40 -4.43 -1.65 -11.99
C PRO A 40 -4.49 -3.09 -12.48
N THR A 41 -5.72 -3.59 -12.65
CA THR A 41 -6.08 -4.99 -12.88
C THR A 41 -5.35 -5.70 -14.02
N ARG A 42 -4.88 -4.95 -15.04
CA ARG A 42 -4.21 -5.51 -16.21
C ARG A 42 -2.97 -4.70 -16.61
N PRO A 43 -1.87 -5.40 -16.96
CA PRO A 43 -1.68 -6.86 -16.84
C PRO A 43 -1.45 -7.30 -15.39
N LYS A 44 -1.80 -8.56 -15.06
CA LYS A 44 -1.31 -9.22 -13.85
C LYS A 44 0.22 -9.06 -13.82
N PRO A 45 0.81 -8.70 -12.68
CA PRO A 45 2.25 -8.71 -12.52
C PRO A 45 2.82 -10.07 -12.96
N ALA A 46 3.96 -10.07 -13.65
CA ALA A 46 4.59 -11.30 -14.15
C ALA A 46 4.63 -12.39 -13.06
N ASP A 47 4.59 -13.67 -13.41
CA ASP A 47 4.42 -14.77 -12.43
C ASP A 47 5.52 -14.85 -11.34
N ARG A 48 6.61 -14.08 -11.47
CA ARG A 48 7.65 -13.93 -10.44
C ARG A 48 7.43 -12.74 -9.49
N ALA A 49 6.58 -11.78 -9.86
CA ALA A 49 6.26 -10.63 -9.03
C ALA A 49 5.31 -11.04 -7.92
N ARG A 50 5.75 -10.87 -6.67
CA ARG A 50 4.91 -11.14 -5.50
C ARG A 50 3.86 -10.05 -5.39
N ALA A 51 2.63 -10.37 -5.75
CA ALA A 51 1.52 -9.43 -5.71
C ALA A 51 0.27 -10.10 -5.11
N VAL A 52 -0.54 -9.31 -4.41
CA VAL A 52 -1.82 -9.76 -3.86
C VAL A 52 -2.94 -9.04 -4.60
N GLU A 53 -3.88 -9.83 -5.13
CA GLU A 53 -5.09 -9.31 -5.74
C GLU A 53 -6.03 -8.79 -4.65
N VAL A 54 -6.51 -7.56 -4.81
CA VAL A 54 -7.46 -6.92 -3.89
C VAL A 54 -8.60 -6.30 -4.67
N GLU A 55 -9.82 -6.55 -4.21
CA GLU A 55 -11.03 -6.00 -4.80
C GLU A 55 -11.51 -4.79 -4.00
N THR A 56 -11.70 -3.66 -4.66
CA THR A 56 -12.25 -2.45 -4.04
C THR A 56 -13.56 -2.09 -4.71
N SER A 57 -14.32 -1.16 -4.12
CA SER A 57 -15.54 -0.61 -4.73
C SER A 57 -15.30 0.04 -6.10
N VAL A 58 -14.05 0.34 -6.46
CA VAL A 58 -13.63 0.95 -7.72
C VAL A 58 -12.89 -0.02 -8.64
N GLY A 59 -12.98 -1.33 -8.38
CA GLY A 59 -12.40 -2.40 -9.19
C GLY A 59 -11.32 -3.22 -8.49
N VAL A 60 -10.73 -4.14 -9.23
CA VAL A 60 -9.70 -5.07 -8.75
C VAL A 60 -8.30 -4.53 -9.05
N TYR A 61 -7.39 -4.68 -8.10
CA TYR A 61 -6.05 -4.12 -8.11
C TYR A 61 -5.02 -5.15 -7.64
N TRP A 62 -3.75 -4.92 -8.00
CA TRP A 62 -2.61 -5.71 -7.54
C TRP A 62 -1.76 -4.91 -6.56
N VAL A 63 -1.67 -5.37 -5.32
CA VAL A 63 -0.73 -4.83 -4.32
C VAL A 63 0.62 -5.51 -4.52
N ARG A 64 1.61 -4.75 -4.99
CA ARG A 64 2.97 -5.21 -5.31
C ARG A 64 3.83 -5.29 -4.06
N LEU A 65 4.09 -6.50 -3.56
CA LEU A 65 4.91 -6.74 -2.37
C LEU A 65 6.41 -6.69 -2.68
N ASP A 66 6.77 -6.82 -3.95
CA ASP A 66 8.10 -6.57 -4.49
C ASP A 66 8.44 -5.07 -4.59
N HIS A 67 7.44 -4.19 -4.43
CA HIS A 67 7.59 -2.73 -4.42
C HIS A 67 7.09 -2.14 -3.11
N VAL A 68 7.63 -2.64 -2.00
CA VAL A 68 7.39 -2.11 -0.65
C VAL A 68 8.47 -1.11 -0.29
N SER A 69 8.08 0.01 0.31
CA SER A 69 9.03 1.03 0.76
C SER A 69 8.55 1.69 2.05
N VAL A 70 9.49 2.09 2.90
CA VAL A 70 9.23 2.98 4.02
C VAL A 70 9.54 4.39 3.53
N VAL A 71 8.55 5.27 3.63
CA VAL A 71 8.63 6.65 3.12
C VAL A 71 8.15 7.62 4.20
N ARG A 72 8.57 8.87 4.10
CA ARG A 72 8.07 9.93 5.00
C ARG A 72 6.58 10.09 4.79
N ALA A 73 5.84 10.20 5.88
CA ALA A 73 4.39 10.39 5.85
C ALA A 73 4.00 11.66 5.08
N ALA A 74 4.85 12.71 5.11
CA ALA A 74 4.62 13.95 4.39
C ALA A 74 4.64 13.80 2.86
N ASP A 75 5.37 12.81 2.33
CA ASP A 75 5.50 12.58 0.88
C ASP A 75 4.31 11.78 0.29
N VAL A 76 3.47 11.24 1.16
CA VAL A 76 2.29 10.45 0.78
C VAL A 76 1.08 11.36 0.79
N VAL A 77 0.55 11.64 -0.40
CA VAL A 77 -0.56 12.59 -0.58
C VAL A 77 -1.87 11.87 -0.91
N HIS A 78 -2.99 12.48 -0.54
CA HIS A 78 -4.29 11.94 -0.91
C HIS A 78 -4.46 11.90 -2.44
N THR A 79 -4.95 10.77 -2.92
CA THR A 79 -5.50 10.62 -4.25
C THR A 79 -6.84 11.34 -4.33
N TRP A 80 -6.93 12.38 -5.17
CA TRP A 80 -8.17 13.17 -5.37
C TRP A 80 -9.37 12.31 -5.80
N THR A 81 -9.11 11.24 -6.54
CA THR A 81 -10.11 10.25 -6.96
C THR A 81 -10.41 9.29 -5.82
N ILE A 82 -11.68 9.22 -5.38
CA ILE A 82 -12.26 8.20 -4.48
C ILE A 82 -11.48 6.90 -4.59
N THR A 83 -10.59 6.66 -3.63
CA THR A 83 -9.65 5.56 -3.68
C THR A 83 -10.04 4.65 -2.55
N GLY A 84 -10.45 3.44 -2.92
CA GLY A 84 -10.98 2.45 -1.98
C GLY A 84 -10.04 2.24 -0.80
N LYS A 85 -10.62 1.80 0.31
CA LYS A 85 -9.85 1.30 1.44
C LYS A 85 -9.77 -0.20 1.33
N LEU A 86 -8.59 -0.77 1.55
CA LEU A 86 -8.46 -2.21 1.73
C LEU A 86 -9.25 -2.61 2.98
N ASN A 87 -10.13 -3.59 2.82
CA ASN A 87 -10.84 -4.12 3.98
C ASN A 87 -9.87 -4.94 4.86
N ARG A 88 -10.32 -5.30 6.06
CA ARG A 88 -9.49 -6.03 7.03
C ARG A 88 -8.98 -7.37 6.49
N ALA A 89 -9.80 -8.09 5.72
CA ALA A 89 -9.43 -9.39 5.16
C ALA A 89 -8.30 -9.23 4.12
N GLN A 90 -8.38 -8.21 3.27
CA GLN A 90 -7.37 -7.88 2.27
C GLN A 90 -6.06 -7.44 2.91
N LEU A 91 -6.14 -6.58 3.94
CA LEU A 91 -4.97 -6.19 4.71
C LEU A 91 -4.27 -7.39 5.35
N ASN A 92 -5.04 -8.32 5.91
CA ASN A 92 -4.48 -9.55 6.49
C ASN A 92 -3.82 -10.44 5.42
N ALA A 93 -4.42 -10.57 4.24
CA ALA A 93 -3.83 -11.32 3.13
C ALA A 93 -2.50 -10.68 2.67
N VAL A 94 -2.50 -9.36 2.49
CA VAL A 94 -1.30 -8.59 2.15
C VAL A 94 -0.20 -8.76 3.21
N ARG A 95 -0.55 -8.65 4.51
CA ARG A 95 0.40 -8.83 5.62
C ARG A 95 0.96 -10.25 5.69
N LYS A 96 0.11 -11.27 5.55
CA LYS A 96 0.52 -12.67 5.55
C LYS A 96 1.54 -12.95 4.44
N GLU A 97 1.33 -12.40 3.25
CA GLU A 97 2.29 -12.54 2.16
C GLU A 97 3.55 -11.68 2.36
N LEU A 98 3.43 -10.50 2.97
CA LEU A 98 4.57 -9.64 3.31
C LEU A 98 5.50 -10.29 4.35
N ASP A 99 4.95 -10.98 5.35
CA ASP A 99 5.73 -11.68 6.37
C ASP A 99 6.57 -12.83 5.77
N LYS A 100 6.09 -13.46 4.69
CA LYS A 100 6.85 -14.46 3.93
C LYS A 100 7.99 -13.86 3.09
N VAL A 101 8.03 -12.53 2.94
CA VAL A 101 9.09 -11.81 2.21
C VAL A 101 10.13 -11.25 3.18
N SER A 102 9.71 -10.92 4.41
CA SER A 102 10.57 -10.33 5.43
C SER A 102 11.38 -11.35 6.25
N ARG A 103 11.14 -12.65 6.04
CA ARG A 103 11.93 -13.78 6.57
C ARG A 103 12.79 -14.37 5.47
#